data_AF-A0A139X001-F1
#
_entry.id   AF-A0A139X001-F1
#
_cell.length_a   1.000
_cell.length_b   1.000
_cell.length_c   1.000
_cell.angle_alpha   90.00
_cell.angle_beta   90.00
_cell.angle_gamma   90.00
#
_symmetry.space_group_name_H-M   'P 1'
#
loop_
_entity.id
_entity.type
_entity.pdbx_description
1 polymer ?
#
loop_
_entity_poly.entity_id
_entity_poly.type
_entity_poly.pdbx_seq_one_letter_code
_entity_poly.pdbx_strand_id
1 'polypeptide(L)' 'MDSLNIKEEARKLIDRLPENCTWDDLMYEIYVRQVVEAGLADSKAGRVTSVQDVRAKFGIRE' A
#
# COMPACT_ATOMS: atom_id res chain seq x y z
N MET A 1 -19.28 3.94 -3.72
CA MET A 1 -17.94 3.36 -3.94
C MET A 1 -18.20 1.93 -4.34
N ASP A 2 -18.07 1.62 -5.63
CA ASP A 2 -18.26 0.26 -6.09
C ASP A 2 -17.27 -0.62 -5.30
N SER A 3 -17.80 -1.61 -4.58
CA SER A 3 -16.96 -2.65 -4.00
C SER A 3 -16.37 -3.38 -5.20
N LEU A 4 -15.19 -2.98 -5.63
CA LEU A 4 -14.49 -3.62 -6.72
C LEU A 4 -14.40 -5.11 -6.38
N ASN A 5 -14.92 -5.95 -7.26
CA ASN A 5 -14.95 -7.37 -7.04
C ASN A 5 -13.51 -7.86 -6.88
N ILE A 6 -13.19 -8.50 -5.75
CA ILE A 6 -11.82 -8.95 -5.46
C ILE A 6 -11.24 -9.83 -6.58
N LYS A 7 -12.08 -10.57 -7.30
CA LYS A 7 -11.67 -11.38 -8.46
C LYS A 7 -11.20 -10.53 -9.65
N GLU A 8 -11.88 -9.41 -9.91
CA GLU A 8 -11.50 -8.49 -10.98
C GLU A 8 -10.21 -7.75 -10.65
N GLU A 9 -10.06 -7.34 -9.40
CA GLU A 9 -8.86 -6.65 -8.92
C GLU A 9 -7.64 -7.57 -8.89
N ALA A 10 -7.81 -8.82 -8.47
CA ALA A 10 -6.77 -9.83 -8.55
C ALA A 10 -6.37 -10.10 -10.01
N ARG A 11 -7.34 -10.15 -10.93
CA ARG A 11 -7.04 -10.33 -12.37
C ARG A 11 -6.24 -9.16 -12.94
N LYS A 12 -6.65 -7.91 -12.67
CA LYS A 12 -5.88 -6.72 -13.08
C LYS A 12 -4.46 -6.71 -12.49
N LEU A 13 -4.30 -7.19 -11.26
CA LEU A 13 -2.98 -7.33 -10.64
C LEU A 13 -2.13 -8.37 -11.35
N ILE A 14 -2.70 -9.51 -11.75
CA ILE A 14 -1.98 -10.55 -12.49
C ILE A 14 -1.62 -10.06 -13.90
N ASP A 15 -2.56 -9.40 -14.59
CA ASP A 15 -2.38 -8.92 -15.97
C ASP A 15 -1.25 -7.88 -16.12
N ARG A 16 -0.85 -7.22 -15.03
CA ARG A 16 0.27 -6.25 -15.02
C ARG A 16 1.62 -6.87 -14.67
N LEU A 17 1.67 -8.13 -14.23
CA LEU A 17 2.93 -8.78 -13.84
C LEU A 17 3.74 -9.17 -15.10
N PRO A 18 5.06 -9.03 -15.05
CA PRO A 18 5.95 -9.69 -16.01
C PRO A 18 5.74 -11.21 -16.06
N GLU A 19 5.85 -11.81 -17.25
CA GLU A 19 5.72 -13.27 -17.47
C GLU A 19 6.73 -14.11 -16.66
N ASN A 20 7.86 -13.52 -16.28
CA ASN A 20 8.91 -14.18 -15.51
C ASN A 20 8.78 -13.97 -13.99
N CYS A 21 7.67 -13.40 -13.51
CA CYS A 21 7.41 -13.26 -12.08
C CYS A 21 7.26 -14.63 -11.40
N THR A 22 7.77 -14.69 -10.18
CA THR A 22 7.64 -15.83 -9.28
C THR A 22 6.41 -15.68 -8.38
N TRP A 23 6.12 -16.71 -7.61
CA TRP A 23 5.10 -16.63 -6.55
C TRP A 23 5.45 -15.60 -5.49
N ASP A 24 6.73 -15.41 -5.18
CA ASP A 24 7.18 -14.41 -4.20
C ASP A 24 6.92 -12.99 -4.71
N ASP A 25 7.11 -12.73 -6.01
CA ASP A 25 6.80 -11.44 -6.63
C ASP A 25 5.30 -11.13 -6.58
N LEU A 26 4.45 -12.13 -6.88
CA LEU A 26 2.99 -11.99 -6.77
C LEU A 26 2.56 -11.69 -5.33
N MET A 27 3.12 -12.40 -4.35
CA MET A 27 2.83 -12.18 -2.93
C MET A 27 3.27 -10.79 -2.47
N TYR A 28 4.43 -10.32 -2.93
CA TYR A 28 4.92 -8.98 -2.67
C TYR A 28 3.96 -7.92 -3.20
N GLU A 29 3.48 -8.05 -4.44
CA GLU A 29 2.52 -7.13 -5.05
C GLU A 29 1.19 -7.06 -4.31
N ILE A 30 0.70 -8.19 -3.80
CA ILE A 30 -0.49 -8.24 -2.94
C ILE A 30 -0.22 -7.48 -1.64
N TYR A 31 0.93 -7.70 -1.00
CA TYR A 31 1.31 -7.01 0.25
C TYR A 31 1.43 -5.50 0.06
N VAL A 32 2.09 -5.03 -1.01
CA VAL A 32 2.19 -3.61 -1.33
C VAL A 32 0.80 -2.98 -1.47
N ARG A 33 -0.11 -3.63 -2.20
CA ARG A 33 -1.49 -3.16 -2.33
C ARG A 33 -2.18 -3.02 -0.97
N GLN A 34 -2.06 -4.02 -0.10
CA GLN A 34 -2.66 -3.99 1.25
C GLN A 34 -2.11 -2.82 2.10
N VAL A 35 -0.80 -2.61 2.08
CA VAL A 35 -0.16 -1.52 2.83
C VAL A 35 -0.59 -0.15 2.31
N VAL A 36 -0.73 0.01 0.99
CA VAL A 36 -1.23 1.26 0.39
C VAL A 36 -2.68 1.52 0.79
N GLU A 37 -3.56 0.52 0.67
CA GLU A 37 -4.97 0.65 1.05
C GLU A 37 -5.13 0.97 2.55
N ALA A 38 -4.34 0.32 3.41
CA ALA A 38 -4.30 0.62 4.84
C ALA A 38 -3.80 2.05 5.11
N GLY A 39 -2.72 2.48 4.47
CA GLY A 39 -2.18 3.84 4.62
C GLY A 39 -3.15 4.92 4.14
N LEU A 40 -3.87 4.67 3.05
CA LEU A 40 -4.93 5.56 2.57
C LEU A 40 -6.09 5.63 3.57
N ALA A 41 -6.48 4.51 4.18
CA ALA A 41 -7.52 4.47 5.21
C ALA A 41 -7.08 5.23 6.48
N ASP A 42 -5.84 5.05 6.92
CA ASP A 42 -5.25 5.79 8.05
C ASP A 42 -5.21 7.29 7.78
N SER A 43 -4.77 7.70 6.58
CA SER A 43 -4.77 9.10 6.16
C SER A 43 -6.17 9.71 6.18
N LYS A 44 -7.17 9.01 5.65
CA LYS A 44 -8.57 9.50 5.64
C LYS A 44 -9.15 9.58 7.06
N ALA A 45 -8.73 8.69 7.95
CA ALA A 45 -9.16 8.68 9.34
C ALA A 45 -8.36 9.64 10.24
N GLY A 46 -7.41 10.40 9.69
CA GLY A 46 -6.55 11.30 10.47
C GLY A 46 -5.54 10.59 11.38
N ARG A 47 -5.32 9.28 11.18
CA ARG A 47 -4.30 8.49 11.90
C ARG A 47 -2.92 8.74 11.30
N VAL A 48 -2.49 10.00 11.34
CA VAL A 48 -1.22 10.47 10.78
C VAL A 48 -0.36 11.09 11.87
N THR A 49 0.95 11.12 11.66
CA THR A 49 1.91 11.86 12.51
C THR A 49 2.43 13.05 11.72
N SER A 50 2.57 14.21 12.36
CA SER A 50 3.09 15.41 11.68
C SER A 50 4.57 15.23 11.33
N VAL A 51 5.05 15.92 10.29
CA VAL A 51 6.47 15.91 9.93
C VAL A 51 7.34 16.42 11.09
N GLN A 52 6.84 17.40 11.85
CA GLN A 52 7.50 17.97 13.03
C GLN A 52 7.72 16.88 14.10
N ASP A 53 6.67 16.12 14.44
CA ASP A 53 6.74 15.05 15.44
C ASP A 53 7.66 13.90 15.00
N VAL A 54 7.62 13.54 13.70
CA VAL A 54 8.52 12.51 13.14
C VAL A 54 9.97 12.97 13.25
N ARG A 55 10.28 14.21 12.84
CA ARG A 55 11.64 14.75 12.94
C ARG A 55 12.15 14.80 14.37
N ALA A 56 11.31 15.25 15.31
CA ALA A 56 11.63 15.27 16.73
C ALA A 56 11.94 13.86 17.26
N LYS A 57 11.14 12.85 16.88
CA LYS A 57 11.35 11.45 17.26
C LYS A 57 12.69 10.89 16.77
N PHE A 58 13.15 11.30 15.59
CA PHE A 58 14.40 10.82 14.99
C PHE A 58 15.60 11.77 15.18
N GLY A 59 15.44 12.87 15.93
CA GLY A 59 16.52 13.83 16.19
C GLY A 59 16.99 14.61 14.95
N ILE A 60 16.17 14.70 13.91
CA ILE A 60 16.49 15.40 12.66
C ILE A 60 16.21 16.89 12.86
N ARG A 61 17.25 17.73 12.78
CA ARG A 61 17.14 19.19 12.88
C ARG A 61 16.55 19.78 11.59
N GLU A 62 15.86 20.93 11.71
CA GLU A 62 15.12 21.57 10.61
C GLU A 62 15.96 21.86 9.37
#